data_AF-Q1DBK6-F1
#
_entry.id   AF-Q1DBK6-F1
#
_cell.length_a   1.000
_cell.length_b   1.000
_cell.length_c   1.000
_cell.angle_alpha   90.00
_cell.angle_beta   90.00
_cell.angle_gamma   90.00
#
_symmetry.space_group_name_H-M   'P 1'
#
loop_
_entity.id
_entity.type
_entity.pdbx_description
1 polymer ?
#
loop_
_entity_poly.entity_id
_entity_poly.type
_entity_poly.pdbx_seq_one_letter_code
_entity_poly.pdbx_strand_id
1 'polypeptide(L)'
;MPKSRPPYPPEFRERVVELLKAGRSGKSLAREFGCTEQSIRNWKKQLEGSGRSAPSSNGESRPAPRASSAASDERAELERLRREVRVLREERDILKKAAAWFAQESVATPKRRTDS
;
A
#
# COMPACT_ATOMS: atom_id res chain seq x y z
N MET A 1 27.39 31.36 -3.36
CA MET A 1 25.95 31.16 -3.62
C MET A 1 25.23 31.01 -2.29
N PRO A 2 24.24 31.85 -1.94
CA PRO A 2 23.48 31.68 -0.71
C PRO A 2 22.70 30.37 -0.76
N LYS A 3 22.85 29.51 0.26
CA LYS A 3 22.08 28.27 0.39
C LYS A 3 20.61 28.66 0.56
N SER A 4 19.76 28.40 -0.43
CA SER A 4 18.32 28.61 -0.25
C SER A 4 17.88 27.68 0.89
N ARG A 5 17.27 28.26 1.92
CA ARG A 5 16.69 27.47 3.00
C ARG A 5 15.54 26.67 2.39
N PRO A 6 15.49 25.35 2.60
CA PRO A 6 14.37 24.56 2.11
C PRO A 6 13.06 25.12 2.69
N PRO A 7 12.00 25.26 1.88
CA PRO A 7 10.77 25.97 2.25
C PRO A 7 10.00 25.33 3.42
N TYR A 8 10.27 24.05 3.70
CA TYR A 8 9.67 23.33 4.83
C TYR A 8 10.78 22.76 5.74
N PRO A 9 10.79 23.11 7.04
CA PRO A 9 11.67 22.51 8.03
C PRO A 9 11.53 20.98 8.10
N PRO A 10 12.59 20.25 8.49
CA PRO A 10 12.54 18.78 8.60
C PRO A 10 11.47 18.32 9.62
N GLU A 11 11.41 18.96 10.78
CA GLU A 11 10.42 18.68 11.84
C GLU A 11 8.98 18.77 11.33
N PHE A 12 8.69 19.76 10.48
CA PHE A 12 7.38 19.93 9.87
C PHE A 12 7.02 18.74 8.96
N ARG A 13 7.98 18.27 8.16
CA ARG A 13 7.75 17.14 7.23
C ARG A 13 7.51 15.85 8.00
N GLU A 14 8.27 15.63 9.07
CA GLU A 14 8.11 14.49 9.98
C GLU A 14 6.71 14.51 10.60
N ARG A 15 6.27 15.65 11.13
CA ARG A 15 4.95 15.80 11.73
C ARG A 15 3.81 15.51 10.76
N VAL A 16 3.91 16.01 9.53
CA VAL A 16 2.90 15.76 8.49
C VAL A 16 2.87 14.27 8.09
N VAL A 17 4.03 13.61 8.05
CA VAL A 17 4.12 12.18 7.74
C VAL A 17 3.61 11.31 8.90
N GLU A 18 3.83 11.71 10.15
CA GLU A 18 3.21 11.05 11.31
C GLU A 18 1.69 11.08 11.24
N LEU A 19 1.10 12.24 10.91
CA LEU A 19 -0.35 12.38 10.77
C LEU A 19 -0.90 11.52 9.62
N LEU A 20 -0.15 11.42 8.52
CA LEU A 20 -0.48 10.54 7.40
C LEU A 20 -0.44 9.05 7.81
N LYS A 21 0.56 8.65 8.62
CA LYS A 21 0.66 7.28 9.18
C LYS A 21 -0.46 6.99 10.19
N ALA A 22 -0.92 8.00 10.93
CA ALA A 22 -2.08 7.93 11.81
C ALA A 22 -3.44 7.80 11.08
N GLY A 23 -3.43 7.70 9.74
CA GLY A 23 -4.63 7.45 8.95
C GLY A 23 -5.31 8.70 8.40
N ARG A 24 -4.75 9.90 8.58
CA ARG A 24 -5.27 11.12 7.96
C ARG A 24 -5.03 11.08 6.45
N SER A 25 -5.98 11.59 5.66
CA SER A 25 -5.84 11.67 4.21
C SER A 25 -4.80 12.73 3.80
N GLY A 26 -3.90 12.36 2.87
CA GLY A 26 -2.93 13.30 2.29
C GLY A 26 -3.59 14.54 1.65
N LYS A 27 -4.80 14.42 1.11
CA LYS A 27 -5.57 15.55 0.55
C LYS A 27 -6.04 16.52 1.63
N SER A 28 -6.42 16.01 2.81
CA SER A 28 -6.81 16.85 3.95
C SER A 28 -5.59 17.60 4.49
N LEU A 29 -4.48 16.91 4.66
CA LEU A 29 -3.23 17.50 5.16
C LEU A 29 -2.68 18.54 4.18
N ALA A 30 -2.74 18.28 2.86
CA ALA A 30 -2.34 19.24 1.83
C ALA A 30 -3.09 20.58 1.95
N ARG A 31 -4.42 20.51 2.13
CA ARG A 31 -5.28 21.69 2.28
C ARG A 31 -5.02 22.43 3.59
N GLU A 32 -4.83 21.69 4.69
CA GLU A 32 -4.63 22.24 6.04
C GLU A 32 -3.28 22.94 6.18
N PHE A 33 -2.23 22.34 5.62
CA PHE A 33 -0.86 22.79 5.77
C PHE A 33 -0.33 23.59 4.57
N GLY A 34 -1.18 23.88 3.58
CA GLY A 34 -0.81 24.67 2.40
C GLY A 34 0.25 24.03 1.49
N CYS A 35 0.37 22.69 1.54
CA CYS A 35 1.33 21.94 0.74
C CYS A 35 0.62 21.06 -0.30
N THR A 36 1.37 20.48 -1.23
CA THR A 36 0.77 19.56 -2.22
C THR A 36 0.74 18.14 -1.69
N GLU A 37 -0.28 17.36 -2.07
CA GLU A 37 -0.37 15.94 -1.71
C GLU A 37 0.85 15.15 -2.21
N GLN A 38 1.43 15.58 -3.34
CA GLN A 38 2.65 15.01 -3.89
C GLN A 38 3.87 15.26 -2.99
N SER A 39 4.01 16.46 -2.41
CA SER A 39 5.06 16.76 -1.42
C SER A 39 4.97 15.84 -0.20
N ILE A 40 3.76 15.63 0.32
CA ILE A 40 3.51 14.75 1.47
C ILE A 40 3.90 13.29 1.16
N ARG A 41 3.52 12.79 -0.01
CA ARG A 41 3.90 11.44 -0.47
C ARG A 41 5.42 11.30 -0.62
N ASN A 42 6.09 12.33 -1.11
CA ASN A 42 7.55 12.35 -1.25
C ASN A 42 8.24 12.33 0.12
N TRP A 43 7.77 13.10 1.10
CA TRP A 43 8.30 13.08 2.47
C TRP A 43 8.11 11.72 3.13
N LYS A 44 6.94 11.08 2.94
CA LYS A 44 6.71 9.72 3.42
C LYS A 44 7.75 8.75 2.86
N LYS A 45 7.98 8.76 1.54
CA LYS A 45 8.98 7.91 0.88
C LYS A 45 10.41 8.21 1.36
N GLN A 46 10.76 9.47 1.57
CA GLN A 46 12.09 9.87 2.06
C GLN A 46 12.34 9.41 3.51
N LEU A 47 11.31 9.46 4.36
CA LEU A 47 11.40 9.05 5.77
C LEU A 47 11.30 7.53 5.95
N GLU A 48 10.54 6.83 5.11
CA GLU A 48 10.45 5.36 5.13
C GLU A 48 11.65 4.68 4.44
N GLY A 49 12.25 5.34 3.44
CA GLY A 49 13.38 4.82 2.66
C GLY A 49 14.75 5.34 3.11
N SER A 50 14.95 5.60 4.40
CA SER A 50 16.16 6.19 4.97
C SER A 50 17.44 5.61 4.34
N GLY A 51 18.09 6.38 3.45
CA GLY A 51 19.39 6.02 2.90
C GLY A 51 19.79 6.57 1.54
N ARG A 52 18.90 7.18 0.72
CA ARG A 52 19.35 7.74 -0.57
C ARG A 52 18.78 9.13 -0.85
N SER A 53 19.66 10.10 -0.60
CA SER A 53 19.76 11.48 -1.07
C SER A 53 18.55 12.14 -1.71
N ALA A 54 18.16 13.26 -1.12
CA ALA A 54 17.17 14.21 -1.58
C ALA A 54 17.35 14.66 -3.04
N PRO A 55 16.26 14.80 -3.82
CA PRO A 55 16.10 15.92 -4.72
C PRO A 55 15.30 16.99 -3.98
N SER A 56 15.98 18.07 -3.61
CA SER A 56 15.33 19.31 -3.19
C SER A 56 14.44 19.79 -4.34
N SER A 57 13.12 19.58 -4.25
CA SER A 57 12.19 20.09 -5.25
C SER A 57 11.94 21.57 -4.97
N ASN A 58 12.67 22.41 -5.68
CA ASN A 58 12.30 23.78 -5.95
C ASN A 58 10.90 23.78 -6.58
N GLY A 59 10.00 24.58 -6.04
CA GLY A 59 8.77 24.93 -6.76
C GLY A 59 9.17 25.83 -7.93
N GLU A 60 9.19 25.28 -9.13
CA GLU A 60 8.93 26.03 -10.35
C GLU A 60 8.50 25.01 -11.41
N SER A 61 7.34 25.25 -12.02
CA SER A 61 6.74 24.37 -13.02
C SER A 61 7.68 24.12 -14.22
N ARG A 62 8.16 22.88 -14.38
CA ARG A 62 8.45 22.26 -15.69
C ARG A 62 8.46 20.73 -15.56
N PRO A 63 8.02 20.00 -16.60
CA PRO A 63 7.64 18.60 -16.46
C PRO A 63 8.90 17.78 -16.25
N ALA A 64 8.93 16.94 -15.22
CA ALA A 64 10.01 15.99 -15.02
C ALA A 64 9.75 14.76 -15.90
N PRO A 65 10.58 14.46 -16.90
CA PRO A 65 10.61 13.12 -17.47
C PRO A 65 11.45 12.24 -16.53
N ARG A 66 10.98 11.00 -16.30
CA ARG A 66 11.75 9.83 -15.81
C ARG A 66 11.87 9.57 -14.29
N ALA A 67 10.88 9.93 -13.49
CA ALA A 67 10.63 9.26 -12.19
C ALA A 67 9.43 8.29 -12.25
N SER A 68 8.89 8.08 -13.46
CA SER A 68 7.64 7.34 -13.70
C SER A 68 7.81 5.83 -13.88
N SER A 69 9.04 5.28 -14.05
CA SER A 69 9.19 3.83 -14.24
C SER A 69 9.14 3.09 -12.92
N ALA A 70 10.08 3.35 -11.99
CA ALA A 70 10.17 2.58 -10.74
C ALA A 70 8.90 2.69 -9.85
N ALA A 71 8.28 3.87 -9.81
CA ALA A 71 7.01 4.06 -9.08
C ALA A 71 5.79 3.45 -9.81
N SER A 72 5.88 3.25 -11.13
CA SER A 72 4.86 2.53 -11.90
C SER A 72 5.05 1.02 -11.78
N ASP A 73 6.28 0.54 -11.76
CA ASP A 73 6.62 -0.88 -11.58
C ASP A 73 6.17 -1.37 -10.20
N GLU A 74 6.41 -0.58 -9.15
CA GLU A 74 5.93 -0.86 -7.79
C GLU A 74 4.39 -0.88 -7.71
N ARG A 75 3.70 0.00 -8.44
CA ARG A 75 2.22 0.01 -8.51
C ARG A 75 1.68 -1.19 -9.29
N ALA A 76 2.32 -1.54 -10.40
CA ALA A 76 1.94 -2.68 -11.22
C ALA A 76 2.09 -3.99 -10.41
N GLU A 77 3.18 -4.14 -9.66
CA GLU A 77 3.39 -5.29 -8.79
C GLU A 77 2.38 -5.33 -7.65
N LEU A 78 2.05 -4.19 -7.03
CA LEU A 78 0.99 -4.14 -6.02
C LEU A 78 -0.38 -4.54 -6.55
N GLU A 79 -0.73 -4.12 -7.77
CA GLU A 79 -1.99 -4.53 -8.40
C GLU A 79 -1.98 -6.03 -8.75
N ARG A 80 -0.86 -6.54 -9.26
CA ARG A 80 -0.69 -7.98 -9.55
C ARG A 80 -0.88 -8.81 -8.29
N LEU A 81 -0.16 -8.48 -7.21
CA LEU A 81 -0.24 -9.17 -5.93
C LEU A 81 -1.66 -9.10 -5.33
N ARG A 82 -2.36 -7.96 -5.47
CA ARG A 82 -3.76 -7.84 -5.03
C ARG A 82 -4.69 -8.77 -5.79
N ARG A 83 -4.52 -8.91 -7.11
CA ARG A 83 -5.30 -9.85 -7.93
C ARG A 83 -5.01 -11.28 -7.52
N GLU A 84 -3.74 -11.63 -7.33
CA GLU A 84 -3.29 -12.96 -6.91
C GLU A 84 -3.86 -13.34 -5.54
N VAL A 85 -3.77 -12.45 -4.55
CA VAL A 85 -4.38 -12.67 -3.22
C VAL A 85 -5.88 -12.88 -3.32
N ARG A 86 -6.58 -12.17 -4.21
CA ARG A 86 -8.02 -12.37 -4.41
C ARG A 86 -8.30 -13.77 -4.96
N VAL A 87 -7.60 -14.19 -6.00
CA VAL A 87 -7.77 -15.51 -6.61
C VAL A 87 -7.47 -16.62 -5.60
N LEU A 88 -6.33 -16.54 -4.90
CA LEU A 88 -5.96 -17.53 -3.88
C LEU A 88 -6.98 -17.63 -2.74
N ARG A 89 -7.60 -16.50 -2.34
CA ARG A 89 -8.68 -16.51 -1.34
C ARG A 89 -9.92 -17.22 -1.85
N GLU A 90 -10.31 -16.96 -3.11
CA GLU A 90 -11.46 -17.62 -3.74
C GLU A 90 -11.23 -19.13 -3.87
N GLU A 91 -10.04 -19.56 -4.34
CA GLU A 91 -9.66 -20.97 -4.43
C GLU A 91 -9.67 -21.65 -3.05
N ARG A 92 -9.08 -20.99 -2.05
CA ARG A 92 -9.10 -21.49 -0.67
C ARG A 92 -10.53 -21.68 -0.16
N ASP A 93 -11.44 -20.77 -0.48
CA ASP A 93 -12.82 -20.84 -0.04
C ASP A 93 -13.59 -21.97 -0.74
N ILE A 94 -13.32 -22.21 -2.03
CA ILE A 94 -13.86 -23.35 -2.77
C ILE A 94 -13.36 -24.65 -2.16
N LEU A 95 -12.05 -24.78 -1.92
CA LEU A 95 -11.45 -25.97 -1.32
C LEU A 95 -12.00 -26.23 0.08
N LYS A 96 -12.20 -25.19 0.90
CA LYS A 96 -12.83 -25.32 2.22
C LYS A 96 -14.26 -25.85 2.12
N LYS A 97 -15.05 -25.31 1.18
CA LYS A 97 -16.44 -25.79 0.95
C LYS A 97 -16.46 -27.24 0.49
N ALA A 98 -15.57 -27.61 -0.43
CA ALA A 98 -15.42 -28.99 -0.89
C ALA A 98 -15.02 -29.93 0.27
N ALA A 99 -14.01 -29.56 1.05
CA ALA A 99 -13.57 -30.34 2.21
C ALA A 99 -14.70 -30.50 3.24
N ALA A 100 -15.49 -29.45 3.50
CA ALA A 100 -16.65 -29.53 4.38
C ALA A 100 -17.72 -30.49 3.83
N TRP A 101 -18.00 -30.44 2.53
CA TRP A 101 -18.94 -31.35 1.86
C TRP A 101 -18.48 -32.82 1.97
N PHE A 102 -17.21 -33.10 1.65
CA PHE A 102 -16.65 -34.46 1.78
C PHE A 102 -16.60 -34.95 3.24
N ALA A 103 -16.31 -34.07 4.19
CA ALA A 103 -16.35 -34.41 5.61
C ALA A 103 -17.77 -34.76 6.06
N GLN A 104 -18.81 -34.12 5.52
CA GLN A 104 -20.20 -34.43 5.82
C GLN A 104 -20.65 -35.76 5.18
N GLU A 105 -20.21 -36.06 3.96
CA GLU A 105 -20.54 -37.32 3.25
C GLU A 105 -19.86 -38.55 3.89
N SER A 106 -18.62 -38.40 4.38
CA SER A 106 -17.91 -39.51 5.03
C SER A 106 -18.53 -39.94 6.36
N VAL A 107 -19.21 -39.02 7.07
CA VAL A 107 -19.96 -39.32 8.29
C VAL A 107 -21.28 -40.07 8.00
N ALA A 108 -21.81 -39.94 6.78
CA ALA A 108 -23.11 -40.50 6.40
C ALA A 108 -23.06 -41.97 5.96
N THR A 109 -21.92 -42.67 6.00
CA THR A 109 -21.88 -44.12 5.72
C THR A 109 -22.50 -44.90 6.88
N PRO A 110 -23.76 -45.40 6.76
CA PRO A 110 -24.35 -46.17 7.83
C PRO A 110 -23.68 -47.55 7.79
N LYS A 111 -23.09 -47.98 8.91
CA LYS A 111 -22.64 -49.35 9.11
C LYS A 111 -23.86 -50.27 8.91
N ARG A 112 -23.97 -50.87 7.73
CA ARG A 112 -24.98 -51.85 7.33
C ARG A 112 -25.06 -52.92 8.42
N ARG A 113 -26.08 -52.84 9.29
CA ARG A 113 -26.36 -53.85 10.31
C ARG A 113 -26.81 -55.10 9.59
N THR A 114 -25.90 -56.06 9.48
CA THR A 114 -26.24 -57.46 9.27
C THR A 114 -26.68 -58.00 10.63
N ASP A 115 -28.00 -58.06 10.84
CA ASP A 115 -28.56 -58.88 11.91
C ASP A 115 -29.07 -60.17 11.28
N SER A 116 -28.79 -61.27 11.98
CA SER A 116 -28.92 -62.67 11.53
C SER A 116 -30.32 -63.22 11.74
#